data_AF-A0A8J5WMJ8-F1
#
_entry.id   AF-A0A8J5WMJ8-F1
#
_cell.length_a   1.000
_cell.length_b   1.000
_cell.length_c   1.000
_cell.angle_alpha   90.00
_cell.angle_beta   90.00
_cell.angle_gamma   90.00
#
_symmetry.space_group_name_H-M   'P 1'
#
loop_
_entity.id
_entity.type
_entity.pdbx_description
1 polymer ?
#
loop_
_entity_poly.entity_id
_entity_poly.type
_entity_poly.pdbx_seq_one_letter_code
_entity_poly.pdbx_strand_id
1 'polypeptide(L)'
;MTELVMWIEYQLPNLIVGAITKESIYGAFENGITAEQHNAHPRVADKIPAVPENVTDQIRLWETDRNRVDMTLTHLYEDFPSKEMFEQCCDYAKDHGCLLWEDAKKMRLLVRVEFHPEMRQFLRRLR
;
A
#
# COMPACT_ATOMS: atom_id res chain seq x y z
N MET A 1 21.91 16.12 9.82
CA MET A 1 21.02 14.96 9.57
C MET A 1 19.80 14.98 10.53
N THR A 2 19.27 16.16 10.85
CA THR A 2 18.06 16.39 11.66
C THR A 2 16.98 17.15 10.88
N GLU A 3 17.29 17.57 9.64
CA GLU A 3 16.41 18.39 8.80
C GLU A 3 15.32 17.57 8.10
N LEU A 4 15.29 16.24 8.30
CA LEU A 4 14.52 15.36 7.43
C LEU A 4 13.09 15.03 7.88
N VAL A 5 12.59 15.54 9.01
CA VAL A 5 11.23 15.16 9.50
C VAL A 5 10.39 16.34 10.02
N MET A 6 10.91 17.57 10.04
CA MET A 6 10.15 18.72 10.56
C MET A 6 10.30 19.96 9.71
N TRP A 7 9.23 20.74 9.63
CA TRP A 7 9.26 22.10 9.13
C TRP A 7 9.84 23.02 10.21
N ILE A 8 10.95 23.71 9.92
CA ILE A 8 11.64 24.58 10.88
C ILE A 8 10.93 25.93 10.94
N GLU A 9 10.46 26.29 12.12
CA GLU A 9 9.85 27.59 12.42
C GLU A 9 10.90 28.62 12.80
N TYR A 10 11.79 28.25 13.71
CA TYR A 10 12.82 29.12 14.25
C TYR A 10 14.11 28.36 14.53
N GLN A 11 15.23 28.98 14.18
CA GLN A 11 16.55 28.49 14.52
C GLN A 11 17.28 29.53 15.38
N LEU A 12 17.64 29.10 16.59
CA LEU A 12 18.49 29.82 17.54
C LEU A 12 19.85 29.10 17.61
N PRO A 13 20.89 29.72 18.20
CA PRO A 13 22.24 29.14 18.20
C PRO A 13 22.34 27.72 18.76
N ASN A 14 21.47 27.35 19.71
CA ASN A 14 21.45 26.02 20.34
C ASN A 14 20.05 25.38 20.39
N LEU A 15 19.07 25.92 19.66
CA LEU A 15 17.69 25.43 19.67
C LEU A 15 17.09 25.53 18.29
N ILE A 16 16.53 24.42 17.80
CA ILE A 16 15.68 24.39 16.62
C ILE A 16 14.26 24.14 17.12
N VAL A 17 13.34 25.01 16.71
CA VAL A 17 11.91 24.84 16.92
C VAL A 17 11.30 24.56 15.55
N GLY A 18 10.51 23.50 15.47
CA GLY A 18 9.82 23.12 14.26
C GLY A 18 8.55 22.35 14.56
N ALA A 19 7.71 22.26 13.53
CA ALA A 19 6.48 21.52 13.55
C ALA A 19 6.58 20.30 12.64
N ILE A 20 5.95 19.21 13.07
CA ILE A 20 5.76 18.03 12.23
C ILE A 20 4.49 18.24 11.42
N THR A 21 4.63 18.46 10.11
CA THR A 21 3.50 18.55 9.18
C THR A 21 3.47 17.34 8.26
N LYS A 22 2.29 17.09 7.68
CA LYS A 22 2.10 16.00 6.70
C LYS A 22 3.07 16.11 5.53
N GLU A 23 3.30 17.30 5.03
CA GLU A 23 4.20 17.59 3.90
C GLU A 23 5.67 17.31 4.26
N SER A 24 6.11 17.71 5.46
CA SER A 24 7.47 17.47 5.92
C SER A 24 7.78 15.97 6.04
N ILE A 25 6.79 15.19 6.49
CA ILE A 25 6.90 13.73 6.60
C ILE A 25 6.86 13.04 5.24
N TYR A 26 6.12 13.58 4.27
CA TYR A 26 6.12 13.03 2.91
C TYR A 26 7.51 13.12 2.27
N GLY A 27 8.22 14.24 2.46
CA GLY A 27 9.62 14.34 2.07
C GLY A 27 10.52 13.34 2.81
N ALA A 28 10.24 13.05 4.08
CA ALA A 28 10.95 12.02 4.84
C ALA A 28 10.75 10.62 4.23
N PHE A 29 9.51 10.26 3.89
CA PHE A 29 9.15 8.99 3.28
C PHE A 29 9.81 8.80 1.90
N GLU A 30 9.91 9.86 1.09
CA GLU A 30 10.62 9.82 -0.20
C GLU A 30 12.11 9.53 -0.05
N ASN A 31 12.70 9.93 1.07
CA ASN A 31 14.09 9.65 1.42
C ASN A 31 14.28 8.30 2.15
N GLY A 32 13.23 7.47 2.23
CA GLY A 32 13.29 6.12 2.81
C GLY A 32 13.25 6.07 4.34
N ILE A 33 12.87 7.17 5.01
CA ILE A 33 12.57 7.15 6.44
C ILE A 33 11.19 6.52 6.61
N THR A 34 11.01 5.58 7.54
CA THR A 34 9.69 4.96 7.82
C THR A 34 9.13 5.42 9.16
N ALA A 35 7.84 5.23 9.41
CA ALA A 35 7.20 5.62 10.67
C ALA A 35 7.78 4.92 11.92
N GLU A 36 8.49 3.80 11.73
CA GLU A 36 9.12 3.01 12.79
C GLU A 36 10.53 3.51 13.18
N GLN A 37 11.14 4.38 12.36
CA GLN A 37 12.47 4.90 12.62
C GLN A 37 12.42 6.05 13.64
N HIS A 38 12.59 5.71 14.93
CA HIS A 38 12.66 6.69 16.01
C HIS A 38 14.08 7.26 16.18
N ASN A 39 14.29 8.48 15.70
CA ASN A 39 15.50 9.26 16.01
C ASN A 39 15.25 10.18 17.22
N ALA A 40 15.09 9.58 18.40
CA ALA A 40 14.95 10.33 19.64
C ALA A 40 16.32 10.80 20.17
N HIS A 41 16.37 12.01 20.73
CA HIS A 41 17.57 12.48 21.43
C HIS A 41 17.93 11.51 22.58
N PRO A 42 19.21 11.18 22.84
CA PRO A 42 19.60 10.16 23.82
C PRO A 42 18.94 10.32 25.20
N ARG A 43 18.83 11.56 25.68
CA ARG A 43 18.13 11.90 26.95
C ARG A 43 16.63 11.57 26.99
N VAL A 44 15.99 11.40 25.84
CA VAL A 44 14.56 11.10 25.69
C VAL A 44 14.36 9.65 25.22
N ALA A 45 15.34 9.06 24.53
CA ALA A 45 15.33 7.66 24.11
C ALA A 45 15.19 6.68 25.28
N ASP A 46 15.72 7.01 26.46
CA ASP A 46 15.61 6.20 27.67
C ASP A 46 14.21 6.24 28.32
N LYS A 47 13.33 7.15 27.88
CA LYS A 47 11.94 7.20 28.35
C LYS A 47 11.10 6.22 27.55
N ILE A 48 10.19 5.51 28.23
CA ILE A 48 9.28 4.57 27.58
C ILE A 48 7.83 5.08 27.75
N PRO A 49 7.12 5.44 26.66
CA PRO A 49 7.59 5.50 25.27
C PRO A 49 8.41 6.77 25.00
N ALA A 50 9.42 6.68 24.14
CA ALA A 50 10.30 7.82 23.80
C ALA A 50 9.56 8.89 23.00
N VAL A 51 8.55 8.48 22.23
CA VAL A 51 7.63 9.32 21.48
C VAL A 51 6.21 9.01 21.96
N PRO A 52 5.37 10.02 22.23
CA PRO A 52 3.96 9.78 22.58
C PRO A 52 3.23 8.97 21.51
N GLU A 53 2.40 8.02 21.93
CA GLU A 53 1.72 7.07 21.04
C GLU A 53 0.86 7.75 19.97
N ASN A 54 0.14 8.81 20.34
CA ASN A 54 -0.68 9.58 19.40
C ASN A 54 0.13 10.21 18.26
N VAL A 55 1.38 10.61 18.51
CA VAL A 55 2.28 11.16 17.47
C VAL A 55 2.71 10.04 16.54
N THR A 56 3.09 8.88 17.09
CA THR A 56 3.46 7.70 16.28
C THR A 56 2.31 7.24 15.40
N ASP A 57 1.10 7.16 15.94
CA ASP A 57 -0.09 6.78 15.16
C ASP A 57 -0.40 7.79 14.06
N GLN A 58 -0.25 9.09 14.32
CA GLN A 58 -0.47 10.12 13.32
C GLN A 58 0.50 10.00 12.13
N ILE A 59 1.77 9.67 12.39
CA ILE A 59 2.78 9.44 11.35
C ILE A 59 2.43 8.18 10.53
N ARG A 60 2.01 7.08 11.18
CA ARG A 60 1.56 5.85 10.50
C ARG A 60 0.33 6.08 9.61
N LEU A 61 -0.62 6.89 10.08
CA LEU A 61 -1.79 7.29 9.30
C LEU A 61 -1.36 8.06 8.05
N TRP A 62 -0.38 8.97 8.16
CA TRP A 62 0.15 9.68 6.99
C TRP A 62 0.94 8.76 6.03
N GLU A 63 1.67 7.77 6.54
CA GLU A 63 2.34 6.77 5.70
C GLU A 63 1.32 5.94 4.90
N THR A 64 0.26 5.50 5.59
CA THR A 64 -0.85 4.76 4.97
C THR A 64 -1.62 5.64 3.97
N ASP A 65 -1.79 6.93 4.29
CA ASP A 65 -2.44 7.91 3.41
C ASP A 65 -1.70 8.07 2.08
N ARG A 66 -0.37 8.07 2.11
CA ARG A 66 0.46 8.07 0.91
C ARG A 66 0.33 6.76 0.12
N ASN A 67 0.29 5.62 0.81
CA ASN A 67 0.23 4.29 0.19
C ASN A 67 -1.21 3.80 -0.06
N ARG A 68 -2.18 4.71 -0.28
CA ARG A 68 -3.60 4.38 -0.49
C ARG A 68 -3.88 3.61 -1.78
N VAL A 69 -3.01 3.74 -2.78
CA VAL A 69 -3.21 3.17 -4.12
C VAL A 69 -2.07 2.22 -4.41
N ASP A 70 -2.42 0.97 -4.64
CA ASP A 70 -1.52 -0.03 -5.20
C ASP A 70 -1.91 -0.31 -6.65
N MET A 71 -0.92 -0.51 -7.52
CA MET A 71 -1.11 -0.83 -8.92
C MET A 71 -0.76 -2.29 -9.16
N THR A 72 -1.77 -3.13 -9.30
CA THR A 72 -1.57 -4.53 -9.69
C THR A 72 -1.75 -4.67 -11.20
N LEU A 73 -0.79 -5.33 -11.87
CA LEU A 73 -0.95 -5.69 -13.29
C LEU A 73 -1.95 -6.84 -13.42
N THR A 74 -2.96 -6.65 -14.28
CA THR A 74 -4.10 -7.57 -14.40
C THR A 74 -4.47 -7.84 -15.85
N HIS A 75 -5.12 -8.98 -16.09
CA HIS A 75 -5.83 -9.27 -17.32
C HIS A 75 -7.34 -9.37 -17.05
N LEU A 76 -8.11 -8.66 -17.87
CA LEU A 76 -9.58 -8.72 -17.88
C LEU A 76 -10.06 -9.83 -18.81
N TYR A 77 -10.96 -10.66 -18.28
CA TYR A 77 -11.75 -11.61 -19.06
C TYR A 77 -13.21 -11.15 -19.03
N GLU A 78 -13.79 -11.04 -20.22
CA GLU A 78 -15.19 -10.69 -20.45
C GLU A 78 -15.73 -11.48 -21.66
N ASP A 79 -17.00 -11.26 -22.03
CA ASP A 79 -17.68 -11.92 -23.15
C ASP A 79 -17.71 -13.45 -23.06
N PHE A 80 -17.96 -13.99 -21.87
CA PHE A 80 -18.16 -15.43 -21.68
C PHE A 80 -19.40 -15.91 -22.43
N PRO A 81 -19.32 -17.06 -23.13
CA PRO A 81 -20.42 -17.60 -23.92
C PRO A 81 -21.58 -18.14 -23.05
N SER A 82 -21.31 -18.50 -21.79
CA SER A 82 -22.33 -18.95 -20.85
C SER A 82 -21.95 -18.57 -19.41
N LYS A 83 -22.98 -18.47 -18.54
CA LYS A 83 -22.81 -18.23 -17.11
C LYS A 83 -22.00 -19.36 -16.44
N GLU A 84 -22.23 -20.59 -16.87
CA GLU A 84 -21.53 -21.77 -16.36
C GLU A 84 -20.03 -21.71 -16.65
N MET A 85 -19.63 -21.29 -17.86
CA MET A 85 -18.21 -21.12 -18.20
C MET A 85 -17.55 -20.01 -17.38
N PHE A 86 -18.28 -18.92 -17.13
CA PHE A 86 -17.83 -17.85 -16.24
C PHE A 86 -17.60 -18.37 -14.81
N GLU A 87 -18.56 -19.09 -14.24
CA GLU A 87 -18.48 -19.65 -12.88
C GLU A 87 -17.28 -20.60 -12.76
N GLN A 88 -17.07 -21.51 -13.73
CA GLN A 88 -15.91 -22.41 -13.74
C GLN A 88 -14.57 -21.66 -13.80
N CYS A 89 -14.51 -20.52 -14.52
CA CYS A 89 -13.31 -19.70 -14.57
C CYS A 89 -13.06 -18.94 -13.28
N CYS A 90 -14.12 -18.47 -12.61
CA CYS A 90 -14.03 -17.87 -11.29
C CYS A 90 -13.53 -18.88 -10.25
N ASP A 91 -14.07 -20.09 -10.25
CA ASP A 91 -13.66 -21.16 -9.33
C ASP A 91 -12.20 -21.55 -9.56
N TYR A 92 -11.81 -21.76 -10.82
CA TYR A 92 -10.41 -22.02 -11.17
C TYR A 92 -9.49 -20.89 -10.70
N ALA A 93 -9.87 -19.63 -10.92
CA ALA A 93 -9.06 -18.49 -10.53
C ALA A 93 -8.97 -18.30 -8.99
N LYS A 94 -10.02 -18.66 -8.26
CA LYS A 94 -10.04 -18.68 -6.77
C LYS A 94 -9.12 -19.78 -6.24
N ASP A 95 -9.24 -20.99 -6.78
CA ASP A 95 -8.46 -22.15 -6.34
C ASP A 95 -6.95 -21.97 -6.56
N HIS A 96 -6.58 -21.26 -7.63
CA HIS A 96 -5.18 -20.96 -7.95
C HIS A 96 -4.69 -19.64 -7.34
N GLY A 97 -5.53 -18.94 -6.56
CA GLY A 97 -5.18 -17.69 -5.89
C GLY A 97 -4.87 -16.52 -6.84
N CYS A 98 -5.32 -16.58 -8.09
CA CYS A 98 -5.01 -15.59 -9.11
C CYS A 98 -6.15 -14.60 -9.38
N LEU A 99 -7.35 -14.85 -8.85
CA LEU A 99 -8.50 -13.93 -8.91
C LEU A 99 -8.24 -12.65 -8.10
N LEU A 100 -8.43 -11.50 -8.75
CA LEU A 100 -8.35 -10.18 -8.10
C LEU A 100 -9.72 -9.56 -7.88
N TRP A 101 -10.64 -9.78 -8.83
CA TRP A 101 -11.98 -9.20 -8.78
C TRP A 101 -12.91 -9.95 -9.73
N GLU A 102 -14.20 -10.01 -9.41
CA GLU A 102 -15.25 -10.58 -10.27
C GLU A 102 -16.53 -9.75 -10.21
N ASP A 103 -17.27 -9.73 -11.32
CA ASP A 103 -18.64 -9.21 -11.43
C ASP A 103 -19.53 -10.22 -12.14
N ALA A 104 -20.33 -10.92 -11.34
CA ALA A 104 -21.27 -11.93 -11.81
C ALA A 104 -22.41 -11.37 -12.68
N LYS A 105 -22.75 -10.08 -12.57
CA LYS A 105 -23.83 -9.48 -13.38
C LYS A 105 -23.37 -9.24 -14.81
N LYS A 106 -22.12 -8.81 -14.99
CA LYS A 106 -21.53 -8.55 -16.30
C LYS A 106 -20.70 -9.72 -16.84
N MET A 107 -20.56 -10.80 -16.06
CA MET A 107 -19.66 -11.93 -16.35
C MET A 107 -18.24 -11.45 -16.66
N ARG A 108 -17.63 -10.75 -15.69
CA ARG A 108 -16.27 -10.22 -15.80
C ARG A 108 -15.43 -10.70 -14.66
N LEU A 109 -14.17 -11.00 -14.93
CA LEU A 109 -13.20 -11.30 -13.89
C LEU A 109 -11.83 -10.73 -14.25
N LEU A 110 -11.11 -10.29 -13.22
CA LEU A 110 -9.74 -9.78 -13.30
C LEU A 110 -8.81 -10.80 -12.66
N VAL A 111 -7.78 -11.20 -13.40
CA VAL A 111 -6.73 -12.11 -12.92
C VAL A 111 -5.39 -11.39 -12.90
N ARG A 112 -4.51 -11.75 -11.99
CA ARG A 112 -3.10 -11.34 -12.02
C ARG A 112 -2.47 -11.67 -13.38
N VAL A 113 -1.69 -10.72 -13.93
CA VAL A 113 -1.08 -10.86 -15.26
C VAL A 113 -0.22 -12.13 -15.40
N GLU A 114 0.46 -12.51 -14.31
CA GLU A 114 1.36 -13.66 -14.22
C GLU A 114 0.66 -14.99 -14.55
N PHE A 115 -0.64 -15.10 -14.26
CA PHE A 115 -1.44 -16.31 -14.42
C PHE A 115 -2.29 -16.30 -15.71
N HIS A 116 -2.08 -15.30 -16.58
CA HIS A 116 -2.78 -15.22 -17.85
C HIS A 116 -2.54 -16.43 -18.78
N PRO A 117 -1.32 -16.98 -18.89
CA PRO A 117 -1.07 -18.17 -19.70
C PRO A 117 -1.88 -19.41 -19.26
N GLU A 118 -1.94 -19.65 -17.95
CA GLU A 118 -2.65 -20.77 -17.31
C GLU A 118 -4.16 -20.64 -17.51
N MET A 119 -4.70 -19.44 -17.23
CA MET A 119 -6.11 -19.12 -17.48
C MET A 119 -6.49 -19.32 -18.95
N ARG A 120 -5.62 -18.89 -19.88
CA ARG A 120 -5.86 -19.08 -21.32
C ARG A 120 -5.83 -20.54 -21.71
N GLN A 121 -4.95 -21.34 -21.11
CA GLN A 121 -4.91 -22.78 -21.33
C GLN A 121 -6.17 -23.46 -20.79
N PHE A 122 -6.65 -23.07 -19.61
CA PHE A 122 -7.87 -23.57 -19.02
C PHE A 122 -9.10 -23.25 -19.90
N LEU A 123 -9.25 -22.00 -20.32
CA LEU A 123 -10.32 -21.57 -21.24
C LEU A 123 -10.34 -22.34 -22.56
N ARG A 124 -9.17 -22.73 -23.08
CA ARG A 124 -9.06 -23.56 -24.30
C ARG A 124 -9.52 -25.00 -24.10
N ARG A 125 -9.44 -25.54 -22.87
CA ARG A 125 -9.90 -26.90 -22.55
C ARG A 125 -11.40 -26.96 -22.30
N LEU A 126 -12.00 -25.84 -21.90
CA LEU A 126 -13.44 -25.69 -21.67
C LEU A 126 -14.24 -25.46 -22.96
N ARG A 127 -13.56 -25.19 -24.07
CA ARG A 127 -14.16 -24.91 -25.38
C ARG A 127 -14.20 -26.16 -26.24
#